data_AF-X6LB58-F1
#
_entry.id   AF-X6LB58-F1
#
_cell.length_a   1.000
_cell.length_b   1.000
_cell.length_c   1.000
_cell.angle_alpha   90.00
_cell.angle_beta   90.00
_cell.angle_gamma   90.00
#
_symmetry.space_group_name_H-M   'P 1'
#
loop_
_entity.id
_entity.type
_entity.pdbx_description
1 polymer ?
#
loop_
_entity_poly.entity_id
_entity_poly.type
_entity_poly.pdbx_seq_one_letter_code
_entity_poly.pdbx_strand_id
1 'polypeptide(L)'
;MHFTKKKKEVSQEETANGNGDDYTVFKYHDPNSGQVYEFTVDPFQGFVPMAPVRRRETRTKLAHRLSRDFRPSMQSLESQRILRGNFYEENYESNLQQQEQEKSKIKEELNKKLDPSQRPSVNHLGHIGIMNEESLYQLYGLADDVRKKHTRMESAVEDLKAHLNLSNELGHAISSEVLQEL
;
A
#
# COMPACT_ATOMS: atom_id res chain seq x y z
N MET A 1 -5.97 17.46 40.04
CA MET A 1 -5.84 16.00 40.25
C MET A 1 -4.76 15.48 39.31
N HIS A 2 -3.61 15.08 39.83
CA HIS A 2 -2.52 14.50 39.02
C HIS A 2 -2.72 12.98 38.92
N PHE A 3 -2.97 12.47 37.71
CA PHE A 3 -2.96 11.04 37.43
C PHE A 3 -1.56 10.62 37.02
N THR A 4 -0.82 9.99 37.92
CA THR A 4 0.43 9.31 37.58
C THR A 4 0.09 7.96 36.94
N LYS A 5 0.36 7.84 35.63
CA LYS A 5 0.27 6.54 34.93
C LYS A 5 1.40 5.65 35.43
N LYS A 6 1.11 4.73 36.36
CA LYS A 6 2.05 3.67 36.73
C LYS A 6 2.23 2.75 35.51
N LYS A 7 3.48 2.61 35.08
CA LYS A 7 3.90 1.75 33.98
C LYS A 7 3.64 0.29 34.39
N LYS A 8 3.00 -0.45 33.48
CA LYS A 8 2.58 -1.84 33.67
C LYS A 8 3.74 -2.74 33.24
N GLU A 9 4.36 -3.45 34.17
CA GLU A 9 5.44 -4.39 33.88
C GLU A 9 4.85 -5.80 33.82
N VAL A 10 5.04 -6.46 32.67
CA VAL A 10 4.78 -7.89 32.50
C VAL A 10 6.14 -8.54 32.40
N SER A 11 6.59 -9.17 33.46
CA SER A 11 7.85 -9.90 33.51
C SER A 11 7.61 -11.31 32.95
N GLN A 12 8.35 -11.69 31.92
CA GLN A 12 8.45 -13.07 31.45
C GLN A 12 9.62 -13.72 32.19
N GLU A 13 9.37 -14.82 32.90
CA GLU A 13 10.44 -15.56 33.57
C GLU A 13 10.32 -17.07 33.31
N GLU A 14 11.48 -17.62 32.94
CA GLU A 14 11.97 -19.00 32.97
C GLU A 14 11.10 -20.16 32.48
N THR A 15 11.57 -20.78 31.40
CA THR A 15 11.21 -22.14 30.97
C THR A 15 11.70 -23.16 31.99
N ALA A 16 10.78 -23.81 32.70
CA ALA A 16 11.12 -24.91 33.60
C ALA A 16 11.45 -26.17 32.79
N ASN A 17 12.74 -26.46 32.62
CA ASN A 17 13.22 -27.71 32.02
C ASN A 17 12.98 -28.89 32.97
N GLY A 18 11.84 -29.56 32.83
CA GLY A 18 11.50 -30.73 33.64
C GLY A 18 10.44 -31.62 33.00
N ASN A 19 10.89 -32.61 32.22
CA ASN A 19 10.14 -33.76 31.70
C ASN A 19 8.86 -33.46 30.89
N GLY A 20 9.05 -33.29 29.58
CA GLY A 20 8.14 -33.84 28.56
C GLY A 20 7.06 -32.92 28.01
N ASP A 21 6.56 -31.97 28.80
CA ASP A 21 5.50 -31.06 28.35
C ASP A 21 5.96 -29.60 28.56
N ASP A 22 6.45 -28.96 27.50
CA ASP A 22 6.78 -27.53 27.49
C ASP A 22 5.48 -26.70 27.61
N TYR A 23 5.13 -26.30 28.82
CA TYR A 23 4.09 -25.28 29.05
C TYR A 23 4.74 -23.96 29.50
N THR A 24 4.28 -22.86 28.91
CA THR A 24 4.67 -21.52 29.33
C THR A 24 3.74 -21.08 30.47
N VAL A 25 4.31 -20.82 31.64
CA VAL A 25 3.58 -20.30 32.79
C VAL A 25 3.65 -18.78 32.75
N PHE A 26 2.50 -18.12 32.78
CA PHE A 26 2.43 -16.67 32.90
C PHE A 26 1.96 -16.31 34.30
N LYS A 27 2.68 -15.39 34.94
CA LYS A 27 2.31 -14.86 36.26
C LYS A 27 1.86 -13.41 36.10
N TYR A 28 0.71 -13.10 36.66
CA TYR A 28 0.17 -11.75 36.71
C TYR A 28 0.05 -11.31 38.16
N HIS A 29 0.74 -10.24 38.52
CA HIS A 29 0.63 -9.62 39.84
C HIS A 29 -0.40 -8.50 39.82
N ASP A 30 -1.49 -8.64 40.56
CA ASP A 30 -2.49 -7.58 40.70
C ASP A 30 -2.03 -6.54 41.74
N PRO A 31 -1.74 -5.30 41.33
CA PRO A 31 -1.19 -4.28 42.23
C PRO A 31 -2.18 -3.78 43.29
N ASN A 32 -3.49 -4.02 43.13
CA ASN A 32 -4.49 -3.53 44.09
C ASN A 32 -4.79 -4.54 45.20
N SER A 33 -4.76 -5.84 44.86
CA SER A 33 -5.04 -6.92 45.81
C SER A 33 -3.78 -7.58 46.37
N GLY A 34 -2.62 -7.40 45.71
CA GLY A 34 -1.37 -8.09 46.04
C GLY A 34 -1.40 -9.59 45.72
N GLN A 35 -2.46 -10.08 45.06
CA GLN A 35 -2.56 -11.47 44.65
C GLN A 35 -1.79 -11.72 43.35
N VAL A 36 -1.11 -12.86 43.28
CA VAL A 36 -0.46 -13.36 42.07
C VAL A 36 -1.36 -14.42 41.44
N TYR A 37 -1.75 -14.19 40.20
CA TYR A 37 -2.50 -15.13 39.38
C TYR A 37 -1.53 -15.84 38.45
N GLU A 38 -1.44 -17.15 38.57
CA GLU A 38 -0.69 -17.99 37.66
C GLU A 38 -1.65 -18.64 36.67
N PHE A 39 -1.35 -18.52 35.37
CA PHE A 39 -2.08 -19.22 34.33
C PHE A 39 -1.10 -19.94 33.43
N THR A 40 -1.35 -21.23 33.25
CA THR A 40 -0.70 -22.05 32.24
C THR A 40 -1.48 -21.89 30.95
N VAL A 41 -0.79 -21.53 29.87
CA VAL A 41 -1.39 -21.62 28.54
C VAL A 41 -0.88 -22.92 27.96
N ASP A 42 -1.74 -23.94 27.93
CA ASP A 42 -1.44 -25.12 27.11
C ASP A 42 -1.41 -24.63 25.64
N PRO A 43 -0.29 -24.74 24.92
CA PRO A 43 -0.19 -24.29 23.54
C PRO A 43 -1.21 -24.98 22.62
N PHE A 44 -1.83 -26.08 23.08
CA PHE A 44 -2.88 -26.81 22.40
C PHE A 44 -4.30 -26.50 22.90
N GLN A 45 -4.50 -25.65 23.93
CA GLN A 45 -5.82 -25.36 24.51
C GLN A 45 -6.74 -24.50 23.61
N GLY A 46 -6.23 -23.98 22.49
CA GLY A 46 -7.03 -23.39 21.39
C GLY A 46 -7.03 -24.24 20.12
N PHE A 47 -6.33 -25.37 20.13
CA PHE A 47 -6.21 -26.27 18.99
C PHE A 47 -7.41 -27.21 19.01
N VAL A 48 -8.53 -26.78 18.41
CA VAL A 48 -9.67 -27.69 18.18
C VAL A 48 -9.11 -28.88 17.39
N PRO A 49 -9.06 -30.11 17.96
CA PRO A 49 -8.47 -31.22 17.24
C PRO A 49 -9.32 -31.46 16.00
N MET A 50 -8.81 -31.03 14.84
CA MET A 50 -9.47 -31.35 13.57
C MET A 50 -9.66 -32.87 13.52
N ALA A 51 -10.85 -33.32 13.17
CA ALA A 51 -11.13 -34.74 12.97
C ALA A 51 -10.04 -35.36 12.08
N PRO A 52 -9.57 -36.60 12.35
CA PRO A 52 -8.44 -37.20 11.61
C PRO A 52 -8.60 -37.20 10.09
N VAL A 53 -9.84 -37.33 9.60
CA VAL A 53 -10.19 -37.25 8.18
C VAL A 53 -9.88 -35.85 7.62
N ARG A 54 -10.31 -34.80 8.32
CA ARG A 54 -10.02 -33.40 7.95
C ARG A 54 -8.52 -33.09 8.04
N ARG A 55 -7.77 -33.70 8.97
CA ARG A 55 -6.31 -33.56 9.03
C ARG A 55 -5.64 -34.14 7.77
N ARG A 56 -6.05 -35.32 7.32
CA ARG A 56 -5.50 -35.94 6.10
C ARG A 56 -5.80 -35.09 4.87
N GLU A 57 -7.04 -34.62 4.71
CA GLU A 57 -7.43 -33.75 3.60
C GLU A 57 -6.73 -32.39 3.62
N THR A 58 -6.59 -31.76 4.78
CA THR A 58 -5.87 -30.49 4.89
C THR A 58 -4.39 -30.69 4.58
N ARG A 59 -3.79 -31.81 5.01
CA ARG A 59 -2.40 -32.14 4.68
C ARG A 59 -2.21 -32.36 3.18
N THR A 60 -3.10 -33.08 2.50
CA THR A 60 -2.98 -33.30 1.05
C THR A 60 -3.18 -32.00 0.28
N LYS A 61 -4.15 -31.16 0.66
CA LYS A 61 -4.36 -29.83 0.07
C LYS A 61 -3.17 -28.90 0.26
N LEU A 62 -2.59 -28.87 1.46
CA LEU A 62 -1.40 -28.06 1.73
C LEU A 62 -0.19 -28.58 0.96
N ALA A 63 0.05 -29.89 0.94
CA ALA A 63 1.14 -30.48 0.17
C ALA A 63 1.05 -30.14 -1.33
N HIS A 64 -0.16 -30.20 -1.90
CA HIS A 64 -0.41 -29.78 -3.26
C HIS A 64 -0.11 -28.28 -3.47
N ARG A 65 -0.63 -27.40 -2.62
CA ARG A 65 -0.43 -25.94 -2.73
C ARG A 65 1.03 -25.50 -2.53
N LEU A 66 1.77 -26.21 -1.69
CA LEU A 66 3.17 -25.92 -1.39
C LEU A 66 4.14 -26.64 -2.33
N SER A 67 3.63 -27.47 -3.24
CA SER A 67 4.46 -28.13 -4.24
C SER A 67 5.07 -27.12 -5.22
N ARG A 68 6.23 -27.47 -5.78
CA ARG A 68 7.02 -26.59 -6.65
C ARG A 68 6.26 -26.12 -7.89
N ASP A 69 5.32 -26.92 -8.37
CA ASP A 69 4.55 -26.64 -9.58
C ASP A 69 3.49 -25.57 -9.37
N PHE A 70 2.99 -25.41 -8.14
CA PHE A 70 1.95 -24.43 -7.79
C PHE A 70 2.47 -23.24 -6.99
N ARG A 71 3.64 -23.37 -6.36
CA ARG A 71 4.28 -22.28 -5.60
C ARG A 71 5.12 -21.42 -6.55
N PRO A 72 4.82 -20.12 -6.70
CA PRO A 72 5.66 -19.21 -7.48
C PRO A 72 7.09 -19.20 -6.94
N SER A 73 8.07 -19.17 -7.83
CA SER A 73 9.47 -18.99 -7.44
C SER A 73 9.68 -17.60 -6.85
N MET A 74 10.71 -17.45 -6.01
CA MET A 74 11.12 -16.17 -5.46
C MET A 74 11.36 -15.10 -6.54
N GLN A 75 12.10 -15.48 -7.58
CA GLN A 75 12.36 -14.64 -8.73
C GLN A 75 11.07 -14.23 -9.47
N SER A 76 10.08 -15.14 -9.55
CA SER A 76 8.77 -14.81 -10.13
C SER A 76 8.06 -13.74 -9.29
N LEU A 77 8.07 -13.87 -7.97
CA LEU A 77 7.45 -12.90 -7.07
C LEU A 77 8.15 -11.52 -7.14
N GLU A 78 9.48 -11.51 -7.29
CA GLU A 78 10.26 -10.28 -7.51
C GLU A 78 9.95 -9.64 -8.86
N SER A 79 9.90 -10.43 -9.93
CA SER A 79 9.58 -9.93 -11.28
C SER A 79 8.17 -9.33 -11.35
N GLN A 80 7.24 -9.88 -10.59
CA GLN A 80 5.87 -9.37 -10.45
C GLN A 80 5.77 -8.19 -9.47
N ARG A 81 6.89 -7.77 -8.87
CA ARG A 81 6.96 -6.71 -7.84
C ARG A 81 6.10 -7.00 -6.61
N ILE A 82 5.83 -8.28 -6.33
CA ILE A 82 5.15 -8.74 -5.12
C ILE A 82 6.15 -8.76 -3.96
N LEU A 83 7.34 -9.30 -4.22
CA LEU A 83 8.49 -9.21 -3.32
C LEU A 83 9.49 -8.19 -3.87
N ARG A 84 10.21 -7.52 -2.97
CA ARG A 84 11.38 -6.71 -3.34
C ARG A 84 12.64 -7.52 -3.14
N GLY A 85 13.65 -7.28 -3.97
CA GLY A 85 14.95 -7.96 -3.84
C GLY A 85 15.51 -7.80 -2.43
N ASN A 86 16.22 -8.83 -1.95
CA ASN A 86 16.87 -8.89 -0.63
C ASN A 86 15.92 -9.01 0.58
N PHE A 87 14.65 -9.39 0.39
CA PHE A 87 13.68 -9.58 1.49
C PHE A 87 14.19 -10.50 2.61
N TYR A 88 15.04 -11.48 2.28
CA TYR A 88 15.57 -12.46 3.25
C TYR A 88 16.95 -12.09 3.82
N GLU A 89 17.66 -11.15 3.20
CA GLU A 89 19.06 -10.85 3.55
C GLU A 89 19.16 -9.63 4.47
N GLU A 90 18.22 -8.68 4.39
CA GLU A 90 18.19 -7.47 5.23
C GLU A 90 17.11 -7.53 6.33
N ASN A 91 17.38 -6.86 7.46
CA ASN A 91 16.40 -6.65 8.53
C ASN A 91 15.12 -6.03 7.93
N TYR A 92 13.95 -6.63 8.19
CA TYR A 92 12.64 -6.17 7.68
C TYR A 92 12.42 -4.67 7.89
N GLU A 93 12.87 -4.13 9.02
CA GLU A 93 12.76 -2.70 9.34
C GLU A 93 13.60 -1.82 8.39
N SER A 94 14.79 -2.26 7.97
CA SER A 94 15.65 -1.56 7.01
C SER A 94 14.96 -1.46 5.65
N ASN A 95 14.40 -2.58 5.17
CA ASN A 95 13.67 -2.62 3.90
C ASN A 95 12.47 -1.67 3.89
N LEU A 96 11.75 -1.58 5.01
CA LEU A 96 10.60 -0.69 5.14
C LEU A 96 11.04 0.79 5.09
N GLN A 97 12.12 1.14 5.80
CA GLN A 97 12.68 2.49 5.75
C GLN A 97 13.20 2.87 4.36
N GLN A 98 13.91 1.96 3.68
CA GLN A 98 14.36 2.19 2.31
C GLN A 98 13.18 2.43 1.37
N GLN A 99 12.09 1.67 1.52
CA GLN A 99 10.88 1.87 0.72
C GLN A 99 10.25 3.25 0.97
N GLU A 100 10.21 3.70 2.22
CA GLU A 100 9.70 5.04 2.56
C GLU A 100 10.56 6.14 1.96
N GLN A 101 11.89 5.99 2.02
CA GLN A 101 12.83 6.94 1.42
C GLN A 101 12.74 6.98 -0.12
N GLU A 102 12.59 5.84 -0.78
CA GLU A 102 12.36 5.81 -2.23
C GLU A 102 11.05 6.50 -2.60
N LYS A 103 9.97 6.23 -1.85
CA LYS A 103 8.68 6.89 -2.07
C LYS A 103 8.78 8.40 -1.87
N SER A 104 9.49 8.86 -0.84
CA SER A 104 9.66 10.29 -0.61
C SER A 104 10.47 10.94 -1.73
N LYS A 105 11.56 10.32 -2.17
CA LYS A 105 12.38 10.79 -3.31
C LYS A 105 11.56 10.88 -4.60
N ILE A 106 10.81 9.82 -4.94
CA ILE A 106 9.94 9.82 -6.11
C ILE A 106 8.90 10.93 -6.01
N LYS A 107 8.31 11.14 -4.82
CA LYS A 107 7.34 12.21 -4.60
C LYS A 107 7.95 13.60 -4.78
N GLU A 108 9.15 13.82 -4.26
CA GLU A 108 9.89 15.07 -4.44
C GLU A 108 10.23 15.33 -5.91
N GLU A 109 10.70 14.31 -6.63
CA GLU A 109 10.97 14.40 -8.07
C GLU A 109 9.71 14.69 -8.88
N LEU A 110 8.60 14.02 -8.56
CA LEU A 110 7.31 14.26 -9.21
C LEU A 110 6.82 15.68 -8.92
N ASN A 111 6.88 16.14 -7.68
CA ASN A 111 6.51 17.51 -7.33
C ASN A 111 7.34 18.55 -8.08
N LYS A 112 8.65 18.29 -8.26
CA LYS A 112 9.52 19.16 -9.06
C LYS A 112 9.13 19.15 -10.54
N LYS A 113 8.82 17.98 -11.11
CA LYS A 113 8.43 17.83 -12.53
C LYS A 113 7.02 18.34 -12.83
N LEU A 114 6.13 18.32 -11.84
CA LEU A 114 4.75 18.76 -11.94
C LEU A 114 4.56 20.23 -11.54
N ASP A 115 5.62 20.92 -11.10
CA ASP A 115 5.58 22.37 -10.84
C ASP A 115 5.17 23.11 -12.12
N PRO A 116 4.05 23.86 -12.12
CA PRO A 116 3.59 24.62 -13.28
C PRO A 116 4.66 25.56 -13.85
N SER A 117 5.60 26.02 -13.03
CA SER A 117 6.69 26.91 -13.44
C SER A 117 7.76 26.21 -14.27
N GLN A 118 7.96 24.91 -14.06
CA GLN A 118 8.94 24.09 -14.79
C GLN A 118 8.30 23.22 -15.87
N ARG A 119 7.00 22.96 -15.75
CA ARG A 119 6.25 22.14 -16.69
C ARG A 119 6.07 22.93 -18.00
N PRO A 120 6.52 22.40 -19.15
CA PRO A 120 6.28 23.05 -20.43
C PRO A 120 4.78 23.09 -20.73
N SER A 121 4.31 24.26 -21.16
CA SER A 121 2.91 24.42 -21.59
C SER A 121 2.61 23.61 -22.83
N VAL A 122 1.32 23.33 -23.05
CA VAL A 122 0.82 22.58 -24.22
C VAL A 122 1.26 23.25 -25.53
N ASN A 123 1.23 24.59 -25.58
CA ASN A 123 1.76 25.37 -26.71
C ASN A 123 3.26 25.19 -26.93
N HIS A 124 4.05 25.17 -25.85
CA HIS A 124 5.48 24.92 -25.95
C HIS A 124 5.77 23.55 -26.55
N LEU A 125 5.01 22.52 -26.16
CA LEU A 125 5.11 21.16 -26.72
C LEU A 125 4.82 21.11 -28.23
N GLY A 126 3.92 21.98 -28.71
CA GLY A 126 3.68 22.19 -30.14
C GLY A 126 4.89 22.75 -30.87
N HIS A 127 5.48 23.82 -30.35
CA HIS A 127 6.63 24.48 -30.98
C HIS A 127 7.88 23.59 -31.11
N ILE A 128 8.08 22.66 -30.17
CA ILE A 128 9.18 21.68 -30.24
C ILE A 128 8.83 20.42 -31.05
N GLY A 129 7.64 20.37 -31.66
CA GLY A 129 7.21 19.28 -32.54
C GLY A 129 6.89 17.96 -31.82
N ILE A 130 6.67 18.00 -30.49
CA ILE A 130 6.21 16.82 -29.73
C ILE A 130 4.70 16.59 -30.00
N MET A 131 3.93 17.67 -30.11
CA MET A 131 2.53 17.64 -30.54
C MET A 131 2.39 18.24 -31.92
N ASN A 132 1.58 17.60 -32.78
CA ASN A 132 1.24 18.13 -34.10
C ASN A 132 0.39 19.40 -33.93
N GLU A 133 0.72 20.45 -34.68
CA GLU A 133 -0.01 21.72 -34.66
C GLU A 133 -1.51 21.54 -34.95
N GLU A 134 -1.85 20.65 -35.89
CA GLU A 134 -3.24 20.32 -36.22
C GLU A 134 -4.02 19.78 -35.01
N SER A 135 -3.38 18.92 -34.20
CA SER A 135 -3.98 18.36 -32.99
C SER A 135 -4.17 19.43 -31.91
N LEU A 136 -3.24 20.40 -31.82
CA LEU A 136 -3.38 21.54 -30.91
C LEU A 136 -4.53 22.45 -31.33
N TYR A 137 -4.64 22.77 -32.61
CA TYR A 137 -5.76 23.57 -33.13
C TYR A 137 -7.10 22.90 -32.87
N GLN A 138 -7.21 21.59 -33.08
CA GLN A 138 -8.43 20.84 -32.77
C GLN A 138 -8.74 20.87 -31.27
N LEU A 139 -7.73 20.71 -30.41
CA LEU A 139 -7.91 20.72 -28.95
C LEU A 139 -8.37 22.10 -28.44
N TYR A 140 -7.70 23.18 -28.83
CA TYR A 140 -8.08 24.52 -28.39
C TYR A 140 -9.39 24.98 -29.04
N GLY A 141 -9.66 24.62 -30.29
CA GLY A 141 -10.94 24.90 -30.95
C GLY A 141 -12.10 24.21 -30.22
N LEU A 142 -11.95 22.93 -29.90
CA LEU A 142 -12.93 22.18 -29.12
C LEU A 142 -13.10 22.77 -27.70
N ALA A 143 -12.01 23.12 -27.03
CA ALA A 143 -12.07 23.70 -25.69
C ALA A 143 -12.76 25.07 -25.68
N ASP A 144 -12.53 25.92 -26.69
CA ASP A 144 -13.22 27.21 -26.84
C ASP A 144 -14.72 27.03 -27.13
N ASP A 145 -15.08 26.05 -27.97
CA ASP A 145 -16.48 25.69 -28.23
C ASP A 145 -17.21 25.20 -26.97
N VAL A 146 -16.54 24.37 -26.16
CA VAL A 146 -17.07 23.91 -24.87
C VAL A 146 -17.19 25.08 -23.89
N ARG A 147 -16.16 25.92 -23.78
CA ARG A 147 -16.18 27.09 -22.88
C ARG A 147 -17.34 28.04 -23.19
N LYS A 148 -17.65 28.27 -24.46
CA LYS A 148 -18.77 29.12 -24.89
C LYS A 148 -20.14 28.54 -24.51
N LYS A 149 -20.27 27.21 -24.41
CA LYS A 149 -21.54 26.53 -24.08
C LYS A 149 -21.84 26.49 -22.60
N HIS A 150 -20.82 26.58 -21.73
CA HIS A 150 -20.97 26.37 -20.29
C HIS A 150 -20.66 27.64 -19.51
N THR A 151 -21.49 27.96 -18.52
CA THR A 151 -21.26 29.09 -17.60
C THR A 151 -20.39 28.72 -16.40
N ARG A 152 -20.35 27.42 -16.04
CA ARG A 152 -19.56 26.90 -14.91
C ARG A 152 -18.38 26.10 -15.43
N MET A 153 -17.21 26.33 -14.83
CA MET A 153 -15.96 25.67 -15.21
C MET A 153 -16.02 24.15 -15.04
N GLU A 154 -16.59 23.66 -13.93
CA GLU A 154 -16.72 22.21 -13.65
C GLU A 154 -17.50 21.49 -14.76
N SER A 155 -18.60 22.11 -15.22
CA SER A 155 -19.43 21.59 -16.32
C SER A 155 -18.66 21.56 -17.64
N ALA A 156 -17.88 22.62 -17.93
CA ALA A 156 -17.02 22.66 -19.11
C ALA A 156 -15.92 21.58 -19.06
N VAL A 157 -15.33 21.34 -17.89
CA VAL A 157 -14.29 20.32 -17.68
C VAL A 157 -14.84 18.92 -17.92
N GLU A 158 -16.02 18.60 -17.39
CA GLU A 158 -16.68 17.31 -17.61
C GLU A 158 -17.06 17.09 -19.08
N ASP A 159 -17.58 18.11 -19.77
CA ASP A 159 -17.98 18.02 -21.18
C ASP A 159 -16.76 17.86 -22.10
N LEU A 160 -15.71 18.66 -21.90
CA LEU A 160 -14.47 18.54 -22.66
C LEU A 160 -13.81 17.17 -22.41
N LYS A 161 -13.82 16.69 -21.16
CA LYS A 161 -13.32 15.36 -20.82
C LYS A 161 -14.06 14.25 -21.55
N ALA A 162 -15.38 14.35 -21.69
CA ALA A 162 -16.20 13.38 -22.43
C ALA A 162 -15.83 13.33 -23.91
N HIS A 163 -15.43 14.45 -24.50
CA HIS A 163 -14.99 14.52 -25.89
C HIS A 163 -13.57 13.96 -26.13
N LEU A 164 -12.68 14.02 -25.14
CA LEU A 164 -11.28 13.60 -25.30
C LEU A 164 -11.07 12.08 -25.23
N ASN A 165 -12.05 11.30 -24.79
CA ASN A 165 -11.94 9.83 -24.61
C ASN A 165 -10.70 9.39 -23.80
N LEU A 166 -10.29 10.19 -22.82
CA LEU A 166 -9.13 9.93 -21.95
C LEU A 166 -9.54 9.23 -20.66
N SER A 167 -8.56 8.64 -19.97
CA SER A 167 -8.78 8.11 -18.61
C SER A 167 -9.32 9.19 -17.67
N ASN A 168 -10.12 8.79 -16.67
CA ASN A 168 -10.85 9.73 -15.83
C ASN A 168 -9.99 10.82 -15.17
N GLU A 169 -8.80 10.43 -14.69
CA GLU A 169 -7.84 11.31 -14.02
C GLU A 169 -7.13 12.22 -15.02
N LEU A 170 -6.63 11.65 -16.12
CA LEU A 170 -5.89 12.39 -17.15
C LEU A 170 -6.78 13.40 -17.88
N GLY A 171 -8.01 13.00 -18.20
CA GLY A 171 -8.99 13.86 -18.86
C GLY A 171 -9.39 15.04 -17.99
N HIS A 172 -9.54 14.86 -16.68
CA HIS A 172 -9.84 15.98 -15.77
C HIS A 172 -8.67 16.98 -15.73
N ALA A 173 -7.43 16.50 -15.58
CA ALA A 173 -6.26 17.36 -15.52
C ALA A 173 -6.10 18.19 -16.81
N ILE A 174 -6.13 17.54 -17.97
CA ILE A 174 -5.94 18.19 -19.27
C ILE A 174 -7.08 19.17 -19.56
N SER A 175 -8.35 18.76 -19.37
CA SER A 175 -9.48 19.67 -19.61
C SER A 175 -9.43 20.90 -18.70
N SER A 176 -9.04 20.75 -17.43
CA SER A 176 -8.93 21.88 -16.51
C SER A 176 -7.81 22.85 -16.88
N GLU A 177 -6.67 22.32 -17.32
CA GLU A 177 -5.49 23.11 -17.71
C GLU A 177 -5.78 23.89 -19.00
N VAL A 178 -6.29 23.21 -20.04
CA VAL A 178 -6.60 23.84 -21.33
C VAL A 178 -7.67 24.93 -21.19
N LEU A 179 -8.71 24.70 -20.38
CA LEU A 179 -9.76 25.71 -20.17
C LEU A 179 -9.31 26.90 -19.30
N GLN A 180 -8.27 26.73 -18.47
CA GLN A 180 -7.67 27.82 -17.70
C GLN A 180 -6.71 28.68 -18.53
N GLU A 181 -6.07 28.09 -19.55
CA GLU A 181 -5.17 28.82 -20.46
C GLU A 181 -5.93 29.69 -21.48
N LEU A 182 -7.20 29.37 -21.77
CA LEU A 182 -8.08 30.15 -22.64
C LEU A 182 -8.64 31.40 -21.95
#